data_AF-A0A358L6Y3-F1
#
_entry.id   AF-A0A358L6Y3-F1
#
_cell.length_a   1.000
_cell.length_b   1.000
_cell.length_c   1.000
_cell.angle_alpha   90.00
_cell.angle_beta   90.00
_cell.angle_gamma   90.00
#
_symmetry.space_group_name_H-M   'P 1'
#
loop_
_entity.id
_entity.type
_entity.pdbx_description
1 polymer ?
#
loop_
_entity_poly.entity_id
_entity_poly.type
_entity_poly.pdbx_seq_one_letter_code
_entity_poly.pdbx_strand_id
1 'polypeptide(L)'
;MSLMQLKRVSLSRHLFLILFSAYIALFLNLAFYRQVLTAMPLTTLHTTLVFLSMPLVAFSVINIVLTIASFFWLDRLLIALFILVSAAAQYFIWNYNIVLDRSMIVNMLDTTASESFALMTPQ
;
A
#
# COMPACT_ATOMS: atom_id res chain seq x y z
N MET A 1 39.71 -8.59 -16.18
CA MET A 1 38.33 -8.05 -16.17
C MET A 1 37.62 -8.63 -14.94
N SER A 2 37.78 -7.98 -13.79
CA SER A 2 37.25 -8.46 -12.51
C SER A 2 35.74 -8.20 -12.49
N LEU A 3 34.94 -9.24 -12.75
CA LEU A 3 33.51 -9.19 -12.51
C LEU A 3 33.30 -8.94 -11.00
N MET A 4 32.74 -7.78 -10.68
CA MET A 4 32.23 -7.46 -9.35
C MET A 4 31.41 -8.64 -8.84
N GLN A 5 31.95 -9.39 -7.88
CA GLN A 5 31.17 -10.35 -7.11
C GLN A 5 30.19 -9.55 -6.26
N LEU A 6 29.01 -9.29 -6.83
CA LEU A 6 27.86 -8.82 -6.09
C LEU A 6 27.53 -9.88 -5.04
N LYS A 7 28.00 -9.65 -3.82
CA LYS A 7 27.62 -10.41 -2.63
C LYS A 7 26.10 -10.44 -2.59
N ARG A 8 25.49 -11.58 -2.95
CA ARG A 8 24.04 -11.73 -2.95
C ARG A 8 23.56 -11.46 -1.52
N VAL A 9 22.83 -10.37 -1.33
CA VAL A 9 22.18 -10.06 -0.07
C VAL A 9 21.12 -11.12 0.15
N SER A 10 21.42 -12.14 0.97
CA SER A 10 20.46 -13.17 1.33
C SER A 10 19.64 -12.67 2.51
N LEU A 11 18.46 -12.13 2.24
CA LEU A 11 17.48 -11.85 3.28
C LEU A 11 16.72 -13.13 3.63
N SER A 12 16.46 -13.36 4.91
CA SER A 12 15.58 -14.47 5.30
C SER A 12 14.16 -14.20 4.80
N ARG A 13 13.42 -15.26 4.44
CA ARG A 13 12.05 -15.14 3.93
C ARG A 13 11.13 -14.39 4.91
N HIS A 14 11.30 -14.64 6.20
CA HIS A 14 10.52 -13.97 7.25
C HIS A 14 10.83 -12.47 7.33
N LEU A 15 12.12 -12.08 7.29
CA LEU A 15 12.50 -10.67 7.25
C LEU A 15 11.98 -9.98 5.99
N PHE A 16 11.98 -10.67 4.86
CA PHE A 16 11.44 -10.16 3.61
C PHE A 16 9.95 -9.83 3.75
N LEU A 17 9.14 -10.78 4.26
CA LEU A 17 7.71 -10.55 4.47
C LEU A 17 7.43 -9.40 5.45
N ILE A 18 8.17 -9.33 6.56
CA ILE A 18 8.03 -8.28 7.58
C ILE A 18 8.37 -6.90 7.02
N LEU A 19 9.48 -6.78 6.28
CA LEU A 19 9.89 -5.51 5.70
C LEU A 19 8.87 -5.00 4.68
N PHE A 20 8.39 -5.88 3.80
CA PHE A 20 7.40 -5.48 2.80
C PHE A 20 6.03 -5.21 3.41
N SER A 21 5.59 -5.96 4.42
CA SER A 21 4.35 -5.65 5.13
C SER A 21 4.44 -4.31 5.87
N ALA A 22 5.58 -3.99 6.49
CA ALA A 22 5.81 -2.69 7.11
C ALA A 22 5.83 -1.56 6.07
N TYR A 23 6.48 -1.79 4.93
CA TYR A 23 6.54 -0.81 3.85
C TYR A 23 5.15 -0.47 3.32
N ILE A 24 4.33 -1.49 3.02
CA ILE A 24 2.97 -1.30 2.51
C ILE A 24 2.09 -0.64 3.58
N ALA A 25 2.15 -1.09 4.83
CA ALA A 25 1.31 -0.56 5.90
C ALA A 25 1.64 0.90 6.26
N LEU A 26 2.90 1.30 6.24
CA LEU A 26 3.32 2.63 6.71
C LEU A 26 3.41 3.65 5.58
N PHE A 27 4.07 3.32 4.46
CA PHE A 27 4.40 4.29 3.42
C PHE A 27 3.38 4.34 2.29
N LEU A 28 2.80 3.20 1.93
CA LEU A 28 1.80 3.09 0.84
C LEU A 28 0.35 3.31 1.31
N ASN A 29 0.15 3.60 2.60
CA ASN A 29 -1.15 3.96 3.18
C ASN A 29 -1.17 5.38 3.76
N LEU A 30 -0.26 6.25 3.32
CA LEU A 30 -0.14 7.61 3.85
C LEU A 30 -1.40 8.45 3.62
N ALA A 31 -2.00 8.30 2.44
CA ALA A 31 -3.25 8.99 2.09
C ALA A 31 -4.42 8.56 2.99
N PHE A 32 -4.49 7.27 3.35
CA PHE A 32 -5.47 6.77 4.29
C PHE A 32 -5.32 7.42 5.67
N TYR A 33 -4.10 7.44 6.23
CA TYR A 33 -3.88 8.06 7.54
C TYR A 33 -4.23 9.55 7.56
N ARG A 34 -3.91 10.27 6.48
CA ARG A 34 -4.29 11.68 6.34
C ARG A 34 -5.81 11.85 6.39
N GLN A 35 -6.56 10.96 5.73
CA GLN A 35 -8.03 11.02 5.74
C GLN A 35 -8.64 10.58 7.06
N VAL A 36 -8.01 9.65 7.78
CA VAL A 36 -8.40 9.32 9.16
C VAL A 36 -8.21 10.53 10.06
N LEU A 37 -7.10 11.27 9.93
CA LEU A 37 -6.85 12.46 10.75
C LEU A 37 -7.85 13.59 10.48
N THR A 38 -8.38 13.72 9.26
CA THR A 38 -9.44 14.69 8.96
C THR A 38 -10.79 14.24 9.50
N ALA A 39 -11.10 12.94 9.46
CA ALA A 39 -12.35 12.39 9.99
C ALA A 39 -12.36 12.29 11.52
N MET A 40 -11.20 12.05 12.13
CA MET A 40 -11.02 11.79 13.55
C MET A 40 -9.82 12.59 14.09
N PRO A 41 -10.01 13.89 14.39
CA PRO A 41 -8.92 14.74 14.86
C PRO A 41 -8.39 14.27 16.22
N LEU A 42 -7.07 14.35 16.41
CA LEU A 42 -6.34 13.85 17.58
C LEU A 42 -6.50 14.77 18.81
N THR A 43 -7.73 14.94 19.30
CA THR A 43 -8.02 15.85 20.42
C THR A 43 -7.93 15.18 21.79
N THR A 44 -8.05 13.85 21.85
CA THR A 44 -8.11 13.07 23.09
C THR A 44 -7.12 11.91 23.05
N LEU A 45 -6.59 11.51 24.22
CA LEU A 45 -5.69 10.34 24.34
C LEU A 45 -6.25 9.07 23.69
N HIS A 46 -7.56 8.82 23.86
CA HIS A 46 -8.23 7.69 23.23
C HIS A 46 -8.10 7.72 21.70
N THR A 47 -8.39 8.87 21.07
CA THR A 47 -8.27 9.05 19.62
C THR A 47 -6.84 8.86 19.13
N THR A 48 -5.85 9.33 19.89
CA THR A 48 -4.43 9.13 19.57
C THR A 48 -4.02 7.66 19.66
N LEU A 49 -4.49 6.93 20.68
CA LEU A 49 -4.23 5.49 20.80
C LEU A 49 -4.90 4.68 19.68
N VAL A 50 -6.11 5.05 19.28
CA VAL A 50 -6.80 4.44 18.13
C VAL A 50 -6.04 4.71 16.83
N PHE A 51 -5.60 5.95 16.61
CA PHE A 51 -4.81 6.28 15.43
C PHE A 51 -3.48 5.51 15.39
N LEU A 52 -2.80 5.35 16.53
CA LEU A 52 -1.55 4.59 16.60
C LEU A 52 -1.75 3.09 16.40
N SER A 53 -2.90 2.54 16.81
CA SER A 53 -3.21 1.13 16.62
C SER A 53 -3.55 0.79 15.17
N MET A 54 -4.06 1.74 14.37
CA MET A 54 -4.40 1.51 12.96
C MET A 54 -3.22 1.03 12.10
N PRO A 55 -2.04 1.67 12.09
CA PRO A 55 -0.87 1.16 11.37
C PRO A 55 -0.42 -0.22 11.84
N LEU A 56 -0.51 -0.48 13.15
CA LEU A 56 -0.17 -1.78 13.71
C LEU A 56 -1.11 -2.87 13.20
N VAL A 57 -2.42 -2.61 13.20
CA VAL A 57 -3.43 -3.53 12.68
C VAL A 57 -3.23 -3.75 11.18
N ALA A 58 -3.03 -2.68 10.40
CA ALA A 58 -2.77 -2.78 8.97
C ALA A 58 -1.53 -3.63 8.68
N PHE A 59 -0.44 -3.41 9.41
CA PHE A 59 0.78 -4.21 9.33
C PHE A 59 0.51 -5.69 9.62
N SER A 60 -0.19 -6.00 10.71
CA SER A 60 -0.51 -7.38 11.08
C SER A 60 -1.36 -8.08 10.01
N VAL A 61 -2.39 -7.40 9.48
CA VAL A 61 -3.26 -7.97 8.44
C VAL A 61 -2.46 -8.26 7.17
N ILE A 62 -1.67 -7.30 6.68
CA ILE A 62 -0.83 -7.50 5.48
C ILE A 62 0.18 -8.63 5.72
N ASN A 63 0.81 -8.68 6.90
CA ASN A 63 1.76 -9.72 7.23
C ASN A 63 1.13 -11.12 7.22
N ILE A 64 -0.07 -11.27 7.79
CA ILE A 64 -0.83 -12.53 7.76
C ILE A 64 -1.15 -12.93 6.33
N VAL A 65 -1.68 -12.01 5.51
CA VAL A 65 -2.00 -12.28 4.09
C VAL A 65 -0.76 -12.72 3.33
N LEU A 66 0.36 -12.02 3.48
CA LEU A 66 1.62 -12.37 2.82
C LEU A 66 2.20 -13.70 3.34
N THR A 67 2.03 -14.01 4.61
CA THR A 67 2.47 -15.29 5.19
C THR A 67 1.64 -16.46 4.66
N ILE A 68 0.32 -16.26 4.48
CA ILE A 68 -0.54 -17.27 3.83
C ILE A 68 -0.14 -17.42 2.36
N ALA A 69 0.08 -16.32 1.63
CA ALA A 69 0.54 -16.36 0.25
C ALA A 69 1.89 -17.06 0.06
N SER A 70 2.77 -16.88 1.04
CA SER A 70 4.07 -17.55 1.14
C SER A 70 3.92 -19.07 1.21
N PHE A 71 2.87 -19.59 1.84
CA PHE A 71 2.57 -21.03 1.81
C PHE A 71 2.28 -21.55 0.39
N PHE A 72 1.80 -20.69 -0.51
CA PHE A 72 1.51 -21.04 -1.91
C PHE A 72 2.56 -20.51 -2.91
N TRP A 73 3.76 -20.09 -2.44
CA TRP A 73 4.83 -19.54 -3.29
C TRP A 73 4.42 -18.29 -4.11
N LEU A 74 3.34 -17.62 -3.71
CA LEU A 74 2.78 -16.43 -4.36
C LEU A 74 3.22 -15.12 -3.70
N ASP A 75 4.08 -15.19 -2.67
CA ASP A 75 4.49 -14.03 -1.86
C ASP A 75 5.08 -12.89 -2.71
N ARG A 76 5.94 -13.21 -3.68
CA ARG A 76 6.56 -12.21 -4.55
C ARG A 76 5.56 -11.53 -5.48
N LEU A 77 4.64 -12.29 -6.05
CA LEU A 77 3.62 -11.76 -6.96
C LEU A 77 2.66 -10.84 -6.19
N LEU A 78 2.20 -11.29 -5.03
CA LEU A 78 1.28 -10.51 -4.20
C LEU A 78 1.94 -9.23 -3.69
N ILE A 79 3.19 -9.27 -3.25
CA ILE A 79 3.92 -8.06 -2.84
C ILE A 79 4.00 -7.06 -4.00
N ALA A 80 4.36 -7.52 -5.20
CA ALA A 80 4.42 -6.64 -6.37
C ALA A 80 3.05 -6.03 -6.69
N LEU A 81 1.98 -6.84 -6.68
CA LEU A 81 0.62 -6.38 -6.93
C LEU A 81 0.18 -5.36 -5.88
N PHE A 82 0.38 -5.64 -4.59
CA PHE A 82 0.06 -4.72 -3.51
C PHE A 82 0.82 -3.39 -3.67
N ILE A 83 2.11 -3.42 -3.98
CA ILE A 83 2.90 -2.20 -4.18
C ILE A 83 2.33 -1.38 -5.33
N LEU A 84 2.07 -1.99 -6.49
CA LEU A 84 1.57 -1.27 -7.66
C LEU A 84 0.18 -0.69 -7.43
N VAL A 85 -0.74 -1.49 -6.88
CA VAL A 85 -2.12 -1.06 -6.62
C VAL A 85 -2.15 0.01 -5.52
N SER A 86 -1.43 -0.17 -4.43
CA SER A 86 -1.39 0.83 -3.35
C SER A 86 -0.70 2.12 -3.79
N ALA A 87 0.35 2.06 -4.62
CA ALA A 87 0.98 3.26 -5.17
C ALA A 87 0.03 4.04 -6.08
N ALA A 88 -0.66 3.34 -6.99
CA ALA A 88 -1.66 3.96 -7.87
C ALA A 88 -2.82 4.57 -7.05
N ALA A 89 -3.40 3.79 -6.14
CA ALA A 89 -4.49 4.26 -5.27
C ALA A 89 -4.05 5.48 -4.43
N GLN A 90 -2.87 5.44 -3.83
CA GLN A 90 -2.34 6.55 -3.04
C GLN A 90 -2.17 7.81 -3.88
N TYR A 91 -1.66 7.71 -5.11
CA TYR A 91 -1.54 8.84 -6.03
C TYR A 91 -2.92 9.47 -6.33
N PHE A 92 -3.92 8.64 -6.65
CA PHE A 92 -5.24 9.16 -6.97
C PHE A 92 -5.95 9.77 -5.77
N ILE A 93 -5.88 9.13 -4.59
CA ILE A 93 -6.46 9.68 -3.36
C ILE A 93 -5.77 11.01 -3.01
N TRP A 94 -4.45 11.11 -3.17
CA TRP A 94 -3.72 12.31 -2.81
C TRP A 94 -3.98 13.50 -3.74
N ASN A 95 -3.97 13.27 -5.06
CA ASN A 95 -4.06 14.34 -6.06
C ASN A 95 -5.51 14.71 -6.42
N TYR A 96 -6.40 13.71 -6.48
CA TYR A 96 -7.78 13.91 -6.91
C TYR A 96 -8.78 13.85 -5.74
N ASN A 97 -8.32 13.61 -4.51
CA ASN A 97 -9.16 13.45 -3.31
C ASN A 97 -10.29 12.44 -3.51
N ILE A 98 -10.08 11.45 -4.37
CA ILE A 98 -11.07 10.38 -4.60
C ILE A 98 -11.05 9.39 -3.43
N VAL A 99 -12.20 8.81 -3.14
CA VAL A 99 -12.31 7.66 -2.22
C VAL A 99 -12.63 6.44 -3.06
N LEU A 100 -11.81 5.40 -2.94
CA LEU A 100 -11.94 4.19 -3.75
C LEU A 100 -13.09 3.32 -3.20
N ASP A 101 -14.30 3.63 -3.65
CA ASP A 101 -15.54 2.96 -3.27
C ASP A 101 -16.09 2.10 -4.43
N ARG A 102 -17.28 1.50 -4.24
CA ARG A 102 -17.93 0.70 -5.29
C ARG A 102 -18.20 1.53 -6.55
N SER A 103 -18.55 2.81 -6.40
CA SER A 103 -18.85 3.68 -7.55
C SER A 103 -17.59 3.97 -8.36
N MET A 104 -16.45 4.21 -7.72
CA MET A 104 -15.16 4.38 -8.39
C MET A 104 -14.72 3.12 -9.14
N ILE A 105 -15.00 1.92 -8.61
CA ILE A 105 -14.69 0.67 -9.32
C ILE A 105 -15.52 0.56 -10.61
N VAL A 106 -16.82 0.89 -10.55
CA VAL A 106 -17.68 0.90 -11.75
C VAL A 106 -17.19 1.94 -12.75
N ASN A 107 -16.89 3.15 -12.29
CA ASN A 107 -16.35 4.21 -13.15
C ASN A 107 -15.06 3.76 -13.83
N MET A 108 -14.15 3.12 -13.11
CA MET A 108 -12.89 2.61 -13.67
C MET A 108 -13.12 1.53 -14.75
N LEU A 109 -14.16 0.70 -14.62
CA LEU A 109 -14.53 -0.30 -15.62
C LEU A 109 -15.22 0.32 -16.85
N ASP A 110 -15.98 1.38 -16.65
CA ASP A 110 -16.72 2.09 -17.71
C ASP A 110 -15.89 3.21 -18.38
N THR A 111 -14.67 3.48 -17.90
CA THR A 111 -13.81 4.56 -18.40
C THR A 111 -13.25 4.25 -19.79
N THR A 112 -13.28 5.23 -20.69
CA THR A 112 -12.65 5.12 -22.02
C THR A 112 -11.14 5.37 -21.97
N ALA A 113 -10.40 4.82 -22.95
CA ALA A 113 -8.93 5.03 -23.01
C ALA A 113 -8.54 6.52 -23.02
N SER A 114 -9.31 7.37 -23.73
CA SER A 114 -9.10 8.82 -23.77
C SER A 114 -9.20 9.50 -22.41
N GLU A 115 -10.14 9.07 -21.56
CA GLU A 115 -10.33 9.63 -20.22
C GLU A 115 -9.22 9.18 -19.27
N SER A 116 -8.80 7.91 -19.36
CA SER A 116 -7.69 7.39 -18.55
C SER A 116 -6.36 8.07 -18.85
N PHE A 117 -6.06 8.35 -20.14
CA PHE A 117 -4.83 9.06 -20.51
C PHE A 117 -4.81 10.52 -20.05
N ALA A 118 -5.98 11.16 -19.93
CA ALA A 118 -6.07 12.52 -19.40
C ALA A 118 -5.71 12.61 -17.90
N LEU A 119 -5.80 11.49 -17.17
CA LEU A 119 -5.43 11.41 -15.75
C LEU A 119 -3.95 11.10 -15.51
N MET A 120 -3.17 10.81 -16.56
CA MET A 120 -1.73 10.66 -16.43
C MET A 120 -1.04 12.02 -16.51
N THR A 121 -0.71 12.60 -15.35
CA THR A 121 0.10 13.81 -15.30
C THR A 121 1.56 13.48 -14.98
N PRO A 122 2.53 14.15 -15.62
CA PRO A 122 3.95 14.04 -15.27
C PRO A 122 4.33 14.85 -14.03
N GLN A 123 3.36 15.48 -13.36
CA GLN A 123 3.54 16.33 -12.18
C GLN A 123 3.41 15.54 -10.89
#